data_AF-A0A9R0TLP7-F1
#
_entry.id   AF-A0A9R0TLP7-F1
#
_cell.length_a   1.000
_cell.length_b   1.000
_cell.length_c   1.000
_cell.angle_alpha   90.00
_cell.angle_beta   90.00
_cell.angle_gamma   90.00
#
_symmetry.space_group_name_H-M   'P 1'
#
loop_
_entity.id
_entity.type
_entity.pdbx_description
1 polymer ?
#
loop_
_entity_poly.entity_id
_entity_poly.type
_entity_poly.pdbx_seq_one_letter_code
_entity_poly.pdbx_strand_id
1 'polypeptide(L)'
;MDPGPSSASADPSPPEEEEEEEEEERDSSTGSTWVVVPGSEVLGADAPKVVGWEELQQELARLWSLSAALAAARDRKAGLAARLESALEARKAVLQQDNELAEMRQRLQSHADFMGELRMQTKEVSANVEDRREQLCVKIRTLTVADKTVGAAQSKLQEPCKLLSGERGHGRLKGLERMLRMRQQYMIGQVAQIYPVRPLNEQSPIVKPGLNSSITRTGVGEALLPNGSQNGQAPLAILGLQLSKLSIKKTSYFSDKTEIQKSATLLGYVAHVCI
;
A
#
# COMPACT_ATOMS: atom_id res chain seq x y z
N MET A 1 23.53 13.81 9.20
CA MET A 1 22.34 14.44 9.79
C MET A 1 22.12 13.71 11.11
N ASP A 2 22.67 14.28 12.18
CA ASP A 2 22.54 13.79 13.55
C ASP A 2 21.09 13.92 14.04
N PRO A 3 20.61 12.98 14.87
CA PRO A 3 19.57 13.27 15.84
C PRO A 3 20.23 13.47 17.22
N GLY A 4 20.15 14.69 17.73
CA GLY A 4 20.51 15.00 19.12
C GLY A 4 19.49 14.44 20.13
N PRO A 5 19.88 14.25 21.40
CA PRO A 5 19.00 13.76 22.45
C PRO A 5 18.30 14.91 23.19
N SER A 6 16.98 14.80 23.35
CA SER A 6 16.14 15.62 24.22
C SER A 6 14.84 14.87 24.41
N SER A 7 14.20 14.77 25.56
CA SER A 7 14.52 15.11 26.94
C SER A 7 13.61 14.22 27.78
N ALA A 8 14.04 13.96 29.02
CA ALA A 8 13.31 13.19 30.01
C ALA A 8 11.84 13.66 30.16
N SER A 9 10.90 12.72 30.02
CA SER A 9 9.53 12.86 30.48
C SER A 9 9.50 12.61 31.98
N ALA A 10 9.41 13.68 32.77
CA ALA A 10 9.05 13.61 34.17
C ALA A 10 7.54 13.39 34.30
N ASP A 11 7.17 12.40 35.11
CA ASP A 11 5.83 12.17 35.62
C ASP A 11 5.23 13.43 36.25
N PRO A 12 3.93 13.71 36.04
CA PRO A 12 3.18 14.49 36.99
C PRO A 12 2.56 13.56 38.04
N SER A 13 3.24 13.40 39.17
CA SER A 13 2.61 12.96 40.41
C SER A 13 1.50 13.94 40.81
N PRO A 14 0.40 13.47 41.43
CA PRO A 14 -0.67 14.33 41.93
C PRO A 14 -0.16 15.20 43.09
N PRO A 15 -0.73 16.40 43.31
CA PRO A 15 -0.42 17.18 44.50
C PRO A 15 -0.92 16.41 45.73
N GLU A 16 0.00 16.01 46.60
CA GLU A 16 -0.31 15.69 47.99
C GLU A 16 -0.78 17.01 48.62
N GLU A 17 -2.09 17.13 48.79
CA GLU A 17 -2.70 18.13 49.64
C GLU A 17 -2.27 17.78 51.07
N GLU A 18 -1.34 18.57 51.62
CA GLU A 18 -1.07 18.61 53.05
C GLU A 18 -2.37 19.06 53.73
N GLU A 19 -3.13 18.08 54.22
CA GLU A 19 -4.19 18.31 55.21
C GLU A 19 -3.50 18.85 56.47
N GLU A 20 -3.37 20.18 56.55
CA GLU A 20 -3.25 20.86 57.84
C GLU A 20 -4.59 20.63 58.57
N GLU A 21 -4.65 19.53 59.31
CA GLU A 21 -5.60 19.34 60.41
C GLU A 21 -5.31 20.45 61.44
N GLU A 22 -5.90 21.64 61.22
CA GLU A 22 -6.18 22.55 62.32
C GLU A 22 -7.23 21.86 63.21
N GLU A 23 -6.74 21.04 64.13
CA GLU A 23 -7.45 20.72 65.35
C GLU A 23 -7.73 22.05 66.09
N GLU A 24 -8.85 22.70 65.77
CA GLU A 24 -9.52 23.57 66.73
C GLU A 24 -9.96 22.67 67.90
N GLU A 25 -9.04 22.40 68.82
CA GLU A 25 -9.36 22.17 70.21
C GLU A 25 -10.19 23.39 70.64
N ARG A 26 -11.52 23.26 70.50
CA ARG A 26 -12.46 24.09 71.26
C ARG A 26 -12.29 23.69 72.70
N ASP A 27 -11.32 24.34 73.32
CA ASP A 27 -11.09 24.34 74.74
C ASP A 27 -12.41 24.76 75.40
N SER A 28 -13.19 23.76 75.84
CA SER A 28 -14.44 23.91 76.58
C SER A 28 -14.14 24.33 78.02
N SER A 29 -13.31 25.36 78.13
CA SER A 29 -12.64 25.86 79.33
C SER A 29 -12.77 27.38 79.41
N THR A 30 -13.84 27.96 78.87
CA THR A 30 -14.34 29.23 79.43
C THR A 30 -15.07 28.93 80.73
N GLY A 31 -14.33 28.43 81.71
CA GLY A 31 -14.69 28.57 83.11
C GLY A 31 -14.78 30.07 83.39
N SER A 32 -15.94 30.52 83.87
CA SER A 32 -16.17 31.89 84.29
C SER A 32 -15.00 32.41 85.13
N THR A 33 -14.11 33.18 84.50
CA THR A 33 -13.10 33.95 85.23
C THR A 33 -13.83 35.13 85.85
N TRP A 34 -14.29 34.94 87.09
CA TRP A 34 -14.85 36.03 87.86
C TRP A 34 -13.73 37.02 88.18
N VAL A 35 -13.73 38.16 87.50
CA VAL A 35 -12.89 39.30 87.86
C VAL A 35 -13.51 39.94 89.10
N VAL A 36 -12.86 39.78 90.25
CA VAL A 36 -13.25 40.47 91.50
C VAL A 36 -12.77 41.91 91.41
N VAL A 37 -13.69 42.83 91.15
CA VAL A 37 -13.43 44.28 91.17
C VAL A 37 -13.56 44.80 92.61
N PRO A 38 -12.59 45.58 93.13
CA PRO A 38 -12.70 46.22 94.44
C PRO A 38 -13.94 47.13 94.51
N GLY A 39 -14.67 47.08 95.63
CA GLY A 39 -15.96 47.79 95.79
C GLY A 39 -15.91 49.31 95.59
N SER A 40 -14.73 49.93 95.56
CA SER A 40 -14.52 51.36 95.32
C SER A 40 -14.69 51.80 93.86
N GLU A 41 -14.65 50.87 92.89
CA GLU A 41 -14.80 51.19 91.46
C GLU A 41 -16.23 51.01 90.94
N VAL A 42 -17.12 50.47 91.79
CA VAL A 42 -18.53 50.29 91.48
C VAL A 42 -19.28 51.58 91.78
N LEU A 43 -19.67 52.32 90.73
CA LEU A 43 -20.50 53.53 90.83
C LEU A 43 -21.77 53.26 91.66
N GLY A 44 -21.80 53.76 92.90
CA GLY A 44 -22.91 53.60 93.86
C GLY A 44 -22.54 52.99 95.22
N ALA A 45 -21.28 52.62 95.46
CA ALA A 45 -20.85 51.97 96.70
C ALA A 45 -21.01 52.80 97.99
N ASP A 46 -20.88 54.13 97.92
CA ASP A 46 -20.95 55.02 99.10
C ASP A 46 -22.37 55.51 99.46
N ALA A 47 -23.38 55.21 98.62
CA ALA A 47 -24.78 55.52 98.91
C ALA A 47 -25.66 54.44 98.25
N PRO A 48 -26.08 53.39 99.00
CA PRO A 48 -26.92 52.36 98.43
C PRO A 48 -28.24 53.01 97.99
N LYS A 49 -28.52 52.98 96.68
CA LYS A 49 -29.87 53.28 96.19
C LYS A 49 -30.78 52.22 96.80
N VAL A 50 -31.57 52.62 97.80
CA VAL A 50 -32.63 51.78 98.37
C VAL A 50 -33.74 51.75 97.32
N VAL A 51 -33.58 50.86 96.35
CA VAL A 51 -34.54 50.58 95.30
C VAL A 51 -35.74 49.91 95.96
N GLY A 52 -36.95 50.40 95.66
CA GLY A 52 -38.18 49.75 96.12
C GLY A 52 -38.23 48.31 95.60
N TRP A 53 -38.75 47.39 96.40
CA TRP A 53 -38.86 45.98 95.99
C TRP A 53 -39.58 45.82 94.63
N GLU A 54 -40.61 46.61 94.36
CA GLU A 54 -41.30 46.68 93.06
C GLU A 54 -40.39 47.06 91.89
N GLU A 55 -39.50 48.05 92.03
CA GLU A 55 -38.58 48.48 90.96
C GLU A 55 -37.56 47.38 90.63
N LEU A 56 -37.05 46.68 91.66
CA LEU A 56 -36.16 45.52 91.48
C LEU A 56 -36.89 44.37 90.77
N GLN A 57 -38.12 44.06 91.18
CA GLN A 57 -38.93 43.03 90.51
C GLN A 57 -39.18 43.39 89.04
N GLN A 58 -39.42 44.65 88.74
CA GLN A 58 -39.66 45.12 87.39
C GLN A 58 -38.41 45.05 86.51
N GLU A 59 -37.23 45.41 87.04
CA GLU A 59 -35.96 45.23 86.32
C GLU A 59 -35.61 43.76 86.11
N LEU A 60 -35.88 42.89 87.09
CA LEU A 60 -35.72 41.44 86.90
C LEU A 60 -36.63 40.95 85.78
N ALA A 61 -37.92 41.30 85.79
CA ALA A 61 -38.85 40.92 84.73
C ALA A 61 -38.40 41.45 83.35
N ARG A 62 -37.85 42.66 83.29
CA ARG A 62 -37.26 43.23 82.06
C ARG A 62 -36.06 42.43 81.58
N LEU A 63 -35.15 42.05 82.47
CA LEU A 63 -33.98 41.23 82.13
C LEU A 63 -34.38 39.82 81.67
N TRP A 64 -35.37 39.21 82.32
CA TRP A 64 -35.94 37.93 81.89
C TRP A 64 -36.59 38.03 80.50
N SER A 65 -37.29 39.14 80.21
CA SER A 65 -37.87 39.38 78.88
C SER A 65 -36.78 39.58 77.83
N LEU A 66 -35.74 40.35 78.12
CA LEU A 66 -34.61 40.57 77.21
C LEU A 66 -33.79 39.32 76.97
N SER A 67 -33.55 38.50 78.01
CA SER A 67 -32.84 37.23 77.86
C SER A 67 -33.65 36.23 77.02
N ALA A 68 -34.97 36.17 77.21
CA ALA A 68 -35.86 35.38 76.38
C ALA A 68 -35.88 35.88 74.92
N ALA A 69 -35.92 37.19 74.69
CA ALA A 69 -35.84 37.77 73.36
C ALA A 69 -34.50 37.49 72.67
N LEU A 70 -33.39 37.53 73.41
CA LEU A 70 -32.06 37.19 72.92
C LEU A 70 -31.95 35.70 72.56
N ALA A 71 -32.51 34.81 73.39
CA ALA A 71 -32.59 33.38 73.10
C ALA A 71 -33.39 33.13 71.81
N ALA A 72 -34.59 33.71 71.70
CA ALA A 72 -35.41 33.60 70.50
C ALA A 72 -34.72 34.17 69.25
N ALA A 73 -33.92 35.24 69.39
CA ALA A 73 -33.13 35.78 68.29
C ALA A 73 -32.00 34.83 67.86
N ARG A 74 -31.33 34.15 68.81
CA ARG A 74 -30.32 33.13 68.51
C ARG A 74 -30.93 31.92 67.80
N ASP A 75 -32.09 31.46 68.23
CA ASP A 75 -32.79 30.35 67.58
C ASP A 75 -33.20 30.70 66.14
N ARG A 76 -33.70 31.93 65.93
CA ARG A 76 -33.98 32.44 64.57
C ARG A 76 -32.72 32.50 63.71
N LYS A 77 -31.60 32.95 64.26
CA LYS A 77 -30.32 32.98 63.55
C LYS A 77 -29.88 31.56 63.16
N ALA A 78 -29.96 30.60 64.07
CA ALA A 78 -29.63 29.21 63.80
C ALA A 78 -30.55 28.60 62.72
N GLY A 79 -31.86 28.85 62.80
CA GLY A 79 -32.81 28.40 61.78
C GLY A 79 -32.56 29.02 60.40
N LEU A 80 -32.14 30.29 60.34
CA LEU A 80 -31.73 30.92 59.08
C LEU A 80 -30.43 30.34 58.53
N ALA A 81 -29.44 30.07 59.40
CA ALA A 81 -28.18 29.43 58.99
C ALA A 81 -28.44 28.05 58.37
N ALA A 82 -29.22 27.19 59.04
CA ALA A 82 -29.58 25.87 58.51
C ALA A 82 -30.34 25.95 57.18
N ARG A 83 -31.23 26.94 57.02
CA ARG A 83 -31.94 27.17 55.75
C ARG A 83 -31.01 27.63 54.63
N LEU A 84 -30.01 28.46 54.94
CA LEU A 84 -29.02 28.89 53.96
C LEU A 84 -28.11 27.74 53.54
N GLU A 85 -27.66 26.92 54.49
CA GLU A 85 -26.86 25.72 54.21
C GLU A 85 -27.62 24.75 53.32
N SER A 86 -28.86 24.42 53.67
CA SER A 86 -29.72 23.57 52.83
C SER A 86 -29.93 24.14 51.42
N ALA A 87 -30.12 25.46 51.29
CA ALA A 87 -30.26 26.11 49.99
C ALA A 87 -28.94 26.09 49.18
N LEU A 88 -27.79 26.23 49.85
CA LEU A 88 -26.47 26.14 49.22
C LEU A 88 -26.18 24.72 48.75
N GLU A 89 -26.49 23.70 49.55
CA GLU A 89 -26.35 22.29 49.17
C GLU A 89 -27.23 21.94 47.96
N ALA A 90 -28.50 22.37 47.97
CA ALA A 90 -29.39 22.19 46.83
C ALA A 90 -28.81 22.85 45.56
N ARG A 91 -28.24 24.06 45.70
CA ARG A 91 -27.61 24.76 44.56
C ARG A 91 -26.34 24.06 44.06
N LYS A 92 -25.51 23.51 44.96
CA LYS A 92 -24.33 22.73 44.59
C LYS A 92 -24.72 21.49 43.78
N ALA A 93 -25.76 20.77 44.20
CA ALA A 93 -26.25 19.60 43.48
C ALA A 93 -26.75 19.94 42.07
N VAL A 94 -27.47 21.06 41.90
CA VAL A 94 -27.92 21.52 40.57
C VAL A 94 -26.72 21.87 39.68
N LEU A 95 -25.72 22.57 40.22
CA LEU A 95 -24.51 22.90 39.45
C LEU A 95 -23.72 21.66 39.03
N GLN A 96 -23.64 20.64 39.89
CA GLN A 96 -23.01 19.36 39.54
C GLN A 96 -23.75 18.68 38.37
N GLN A 97 -25.08 18.61 38.44
CA GLN A 97 -25.90 18.06 37.36
C GLN A 97 -25.73 18.83 36.05
N ASP A 98 -25.70 20.16 36.09
CA ASP A 98 -25.50 20.99 34.91
C ASP A 98 -24.11 20.78 34.28
N ASN A 99 -23.07 20.63 35.11
CA ASN A 99 -21.71 20.32 34.65
C ASN A 99 -21.66 18.94 33.98
N GLU A 100 -22.25 17.91 34.59
CA GLU A 100 -22.33 16.57 34.00
C GLU A 100 -23.06 16.59 32.65
N LEU A 101 -24.19 17.31 32.56
CA LEU A 101 -24.91 17.48 31.31
C LEU A 101 -24.08 18.23 30.25
N ALA A 102 -23.30 19.24 30.66
CA ALA A 102 -22.41 19.96 29.75
C ALA A 102 -21.32 19.04 29.18
N GLU A 103 -20.70 18.19 30.02
CA GLU A 103 -19.74 17.19 29.58
C GLU A 103 -20.37 16.19 28.61
N MET A 104 -21.56 15.67 28.92
CA MET A 104 -22.25 14.75 28.03
C MET A 104 -22.57 15.39 26.68
N ARG A 105 -23.01 16.65 26.66
CA ARG A 105 -23.24 17.41 25.42
C ARG A 105 -21.95 17.58 24.62
N GLN A 106 -20.83 17.89 25.29
CA GLN A 106 -19.54 18.01 24.62
C GLN A 106 -19.09 16.69 23.99
N ARG A 107 -19.22 15.57 24.72
CA ARG A 107 -18.89 14.22 24.20
C ARG A 107 -19.79 13.82 23.02
N LEU A 108 -21.08 14.18 23.08
CA LEU A 108 -22.00 13.96 21.96
C LEU A 108 -21.63 14.80 20.75
N GLN A 109 -21.23 16.06 20.96
CA GLN A 109 -20.81 16.94 19.88
C GLN A 109 -19.54 16.42 19.21
N SER A 110 -18.52 16.02 19.98
CA SER A 110 -17.29 15.46 19.40
C SER A 110 -17.55 14.17 18.62
N HIS A 111 -18.44 13.32 19.11
CA HIS A 111 -18.87 12.12 18.39
C HIS A 111 -19.65 12.46 17.10
N ALA A 112 -20.51 13.48 17.13
CA ALA A 112 -21.24 13.95 15.96
C ALA A 112 -20.30 14.51 14.88
N ASP A 113 -19.29 15.29 15.29
CA ASP A 113 -18.27 15.85 14.40
C ASP A 113 -17.43 14.73 13.77
N PHE A 114 -16.97 13.77 14.58
CA PHE A 114 -16.24 12.58 14.09
C PHE A 114 -17.07 11.76 13.10
N MET A 115 -18.36 11.51 13.38
CA MET A 115 -19.25 10.84 12.42
C MET A 115 -19.42 11.66 11.14
N GLY A 116 -19.45 12.99 11.25
CA GLY A 116 -19.44 13.91 10.12
C GLY A 116 -18.19 13.73 9.24
N GLU A 117 -17.01 13.72 9.84
CA GLU A 117 -15.74 13.48 9.16
C GLU A 117 -15.70 12.11 8.48
N LEU A 118 -16.06 11.04 9.20
CA LEU A 118 -16.08 9.68 8.65
C LEU A 118 -17.04 9.56 7.47
N ARG A 119 -18.19 10.23 7.53
CA ARG A 119 -19.14 10.30 6.40
C ARG A 119 -18.53 11.02 5.20
N MET A 120 -17.79 12.11 5.41
CA MET A 120 -17.11 12.82 4.33
C MET A 120 -15.99 11.97 3.71
N GLN A 121 -15.16 11.32 4.53
CA GLN A 121 -14.13 10.39 4.06
C GLN A 121 -14.73 9.24 3.25
N THR A 122 -15.85 8.67 3.70
CA THR A 122 -16.54 7.59 2.98
C THR A 122 -17.05 8.08 1.61
N LYS A 123 -17.62 9.29 1.55
CA LYS A 123 -18.06 9.88 0.27
C LYS A 123 -16.89 10.12 -0.67
N GLU A 124 -15.79 10.66 -0.18
CA GLU A 124 -14.58 10.90 -0.98
C GLU A 124 -14.02 9.58 -1.55
N VAL A 125 -13.91 8.55 -0.72
CA VAL A 125 -13.48 7.22 -1.16
C VAL A 125 -14.44 6.65 -2.21
N SER A 126 -15.75 6.79 -2.01
CA SER A 126 -16.73 6.32 -2.99
C SER A 126 -16.64 7.05 -4.33
N ALA A 127 -16.45 8.38 -4.32
CA ALA A 127 -16.27 9.17 -5.53
C ALA A 127 -14.99 8.77 -6.29
N ASN A 128 -13.87 8.54 -5.58
CA ASN A 128 -12.63 8.07 -6.20
C ASN A 128 -12.79 6.66 -6.82
N VAL A 129 -13.56 5.78 -6.18
CA VAL A 129 -13.90 4.47 -6.76
C VAL A 129 -14.73 4.63 -8.04
N GLU A 130 -15.68 5.56 -8.06
CA GLU A 130 -16.45 5.89 -9.26
C GLU A 130 -15.56 6.45 -10.38
N ASP A 131 -14.68 7.41 -10.09
CA ASP A 131 -13.72 7.96 -11.06
C ASP A 131 -12.84 6.86 -11.67
N ARG A 132 -12.29 5.97 -10.83
CA ARG A 132 -11.47 4.84 -11.30
C ARG A 132 -12.28 3.88 -12.16
N ARG A 133 -13.53 3.61 -11.79
CA ARG A 133 -14.45 2.78 -12.57
C ARG A 133 -14.69 3.39 -13.95
N GLU A 134 -14.94 4.69 -14.02
CA GLU A 134 -15.14 5.40 -15.29
C GLU A 134 -13.89 5.35 -16.18
N GLN A 135 -12.71 5.58 -15.61
CA GLN A 135 -11.44 5.44 -16.32
C GLN A 135 -11.23 4.02 -16.88
N LEU A 136 -11.53 2.99 -16.09
CA LEU A 136 -11.45 1.60 -16.54
C LEU A 136 -12.47 1.32 -17.66
N CYS A 137 -13.68 1.86 -17.58
CA CYS A 137 -14.66 1.74 -18.65
C CYS A 137 -14.15 2.34 -19.97
N VAL A 138 -13.49 3.50 -19.93
CA VAL A 138 -12.85 4.09 -21.12
C VAL A 138 -11.76 3.17 -21.67
N LYS A 139 -10.85 2.68 -20.83
CA LYS A 139 -9.78 1.75 -21.24
C LYS A 139 -10.31 0.45 -21.86
N ILE A 140 -11.36 -0.13 -21.28
CA ILE A 140 -12.02 -1.33 -21.81
C ILE A 140 -12.61 -1.05 -23.19
N ARG A 141 -13.30 0.09 -23.37
CA ARG A 141 -13.85 0.48 -24.68
C ARG A 141 -12.74 0.65 -25.72
N THR A 142 -11.64 1.32 -25.37
CA THR A 142 -10.50 1.47 -26.30
C THR A 142 -9.86 0.14 -26.65
N LEU A 143 -9.71 -0.77 -25.68
CA LEU A 143 -9.19 -2.11 -25.92
C LEU A 143 -10.11 -2.92 -26.83
N THR A 144 -11.42 -2.83 -26.63
CA THR A 144 -12.41 -3.53 -27.47
C THR A 144 -12.38 -3.03 -28.92
N VAL A 145 -12.17 -1.72 -29.12
CA VAL A 145 -11.96 -1.18 -30.47
C VAL A 145 -10.66 -1.73 -31.07
N ALA A 146 -9.56 -1.72 -30.32
CA ALA A 146 -8.29 -2.28 -30.78
C ALA A 146 -8.41 -3.77 -31.14
N ASP A 147 -9.07 -4.57 -30.30
CA ASP A 147 -9.33 -5.99 -30.53
C ASP A 147 -10.11 -6.22 -31.84
N LYS A 148 -11.17 -5.45 -32.08
CA LYS A 148 -11.90 -5.48 -33.36
C LYS A 148 -11.00 -5.15 -34.55
N THR A 149 -10.13 -4.16 -34.42
CA THR A 149 -9.20 -3.78 -35.52
C THR A 149 -8.16 -4.87 -35.78
N VAL A 150 -7.64 -5.51 -34.73
CA VAL A 150 -6.70 -6.62 -34.84
C VAL A 150 -7.38 -7.84 -35.45
N GLY A 151 -8.60 -8.19 -35.01
CA GLY A 151 -9.40 -9.26 -35.61
C GLY A 151 -9.69 -9.01 -37.09
N ALA A 152 -10.00 -7.77 -37.47
CA ALA A 152 -10.16 -7.39 -38.88
C ALA A 152 -8.85 -7.56 -39.67
N ALA A 153 -7.72 -7.10 -39.15
CA ALA A 153 -6.41 -7.28 -39.79
C ALA A 153 -6.03 -8.76 -39.93
N GLN A 154 -6.29 -9.57 -38.90
CA GLN A 154 -6.03 -11.01 -38.90
C GLN A 154 -6.89 -11.73 -39.97
N SER A 155 -8.17 -11.40 -40.08
CA SER A 155 -9.04 -11.97 -41.11
C SER A 155 -8.54 -11.65 -42.53
N LYS A 156 -8.08 -10.42 -42.77
CA LYS A 156 -7.49 -10.00 -44.05
C LYS A 156 -6.18 -10.73 -44.38
N LEU A 157 -5.39 -11.11 -43.37
CA LEU A 157 -4.16 -11.89 -43.56
C LEU A 157 -4.45 -13.40 -43.72
N GLN A 158 -5.56 -13.89 -43.17
CA GLN A 158 -5.87 -15.32 -43.18
C GLN A 158 -6.05 -15.86 -44.61
N GLU A 159 -6.71 -15.12 -45.50
CA GLU A 159 -6.91 -15.49 -46.91
C GLU A 159 -5.60 -15.62 -47.70
N PRO A 160 -4.70 -14.61 -47.74
CA PRO A 160 -3.43 -14.76 -48.43
C PRO A 160 -2.54 -15.85 -47.82
N CYS A 161 -2.54 -16.02 -46.50
CA CYS A 161 -1.84 -17.15 -45.87
C CYS A 161 -2.36 -18.51 -46.38
N LYS A 162 -3.68 -18.70 -46.47
CA LYS A 162 -4.28 -19.92 -47.05
C LYS A 162 -3.87 -20.13 -48.51
N LEU A 163 -3.87 -19.06 -49.31
CA LEU A 163 -3.46 -19.12 -50.72
C LEU A 163 -1.98 -19.49 -50.88
N LEU A 164 -1.11 -18.96 -50.03
CA LEU A 164 0.33 -19.26 -50.02
C LEU A 164 0.63 -20.68 -49.55
N SER A 165 -0.12 -21.20 -48.57
CA SER A 165 0.03 -22.57 -48.08
C SER A 165 -0.54 -23.63 -49.04
N GLY A 166 -1.33 -23.23 -50.03
CA GLY A 166 -1.95 -24.14 -51.00
C GLY A 166 -1.01 -24.68 -52.09
N GLU A 167 -1.53 -25.62 -52.88
CA GLU A 167 -0.79 -26.29 -53.97
C GLU A 167 -0.28 -25.32 -55.04
N ARG A 168 -1.01 -24.23 -55.30
CA ARG A 168 -0.59 -23.18 -56.25
C ARG A 168 0.50 -22.26 -55.70
N GLY A 169 0.71 -22.22 -54.37
CA GLY A 169 1.73 -21.44 -53.68
C GLY A 169 2.98 -22.27 -53.37
N HIS A 170 3.21 -22.53 -52.07
CA HIS A 170 4.36 -23.30 -51.58
C HIS A 170 4.44 -24.72 -52.16
N GLY A 171 3.30 -25.36 -52.43
CA GLY A 171 3.27 -26.70 -53.05
C GLY A 171 3.95 -26.74 -54.41
N ARG A 172 3.63 -25.78 -55.29
CA ARG A 172 4.24 -25.63 -56.62
C ARG A 172 5.73 -25.35 -56.53
N LEU A 173 6.15 -24.48 -55.62
CA LEU A 173 7.58 -24.19 -55.42
C LEU A 173 8.35 -25.45 -54.98
N LYS A 174 7.81 -26.20 -54.03
CA LYS A 174 8.37 -27.49 -53.57
C LYS A 174 8.38 -28.55 -54.69
N GLY A 175 7.44 -28.49 -55.63
CA GLY A 175 7.42 -29.32 -56.84
C GLY A 175 8.57 -28.97 -57.79
N LEU A 176 8.74 -27.67 -58.08
CA LEU A 176 9.85 -27.17 -58.91
C LEU A 176 11.22 -27.50 -58.30
N GLU A 177 11.37 -27.34 -56.99
CA GLU A 177 12.59 -27.71 -56.27
C GLU A 177 12.95 -29.19 -56.49
N ARG A 178 11.97 -30.09 -56.37
CA ARG A 178 12.16 -31.53 -56.64
C ARG A 178 12.59 -31.79 -58.08
N MET A 179 11.94 -31.17 -59.06
CA MET A 179 12.30 -31.36 -60.48
C MET A 179 13.71 -30.85 -60.79
N LEU A 180 14.09 -29.69 -60.25
CA LEU A 180 15.45 -29.16 -60.41
C LEU A 180 16.48 -30.07 -59.75
N ARG A 181 16.18 -30.60 -58.56
CA ARG A 181 17.05 -31.58 -57.88
C ARG A 181 17.22 -32.85 -58.71
N MET A 182 16.14 -33.39 -59.29
CA MET A 182 16.21 -34.56 -60.16
C MET A 182 17.02 -34.30 -61.43
N ARG A 183 16.80 -33.15 -62.09
CA ARG A 183 17.58 -32.76 -63.28
C ARG A 183 19.06 -32.58 -62.95
N GLN A 184 19.36 -31.96 -61.81
CA GLN A 184 20.72 -31.79 -61.33
C GLN A 184 21.38 -33.14 -61.08
N GLN A 185 20.71 -34.07 -60.39
CA GLN A 185 21.23 -35.41 -60.15
C GLN A 185 21.48 -36.18 -61.45
N TYR A 186 20.57 -36.06 -62.42
CA TYR A 186 20.75 -36.69 -63.73
C TYR A 186 21.94 -36.11 -64.48
N MET A 187 22.08 -34.79 -64.50
CA MET A 187 23.22 -34.11 -65.11
C MET A 187 24.54 -34.52 -64.44
N ILE A 188 24.57 -34.59 -63.10
CA ILE A 188 25.72 -35.10 -62.35
C ILE A 188 26.03 -36.54 -62.75
N GLY A 189 25.03 -37.41 -62.88
CA GLY A 189 25.20 -38.79 -63.33
C GLY A 189 25.73 -38.90 -64.76
N GLN A 190 25.23 -38.10 -65.69
CA GLN A 190 25.72 -38.05 -67.06
C GLN A 190 27.18 -37.59 -67.12
N VAL A 191 27.52 -36.52 -66.39
CA VAL A 191 28.91 -36.05 -66.30
C VAL A 191 29.80 -37.12 -65.65
N ALA A 192 29.33 -37.82 -64.62
CA ALA A 192 30.08 -38.91 -63.99
C ALA A 192 30.31 -40.11 -64.92
N GLN A 193 29.45 -40.35 -65.92
CA GLN A 193 29.65 -41.39 -66.94
C GLN A 193 30.70 -41.00 -67.98
N ILE A 194 30.62 -39.76 -68.49
CA ILE A 194 31.59 -39.23 -69.47
C ILE A 194 32.96 -39.02 -68.80
N TYR A 195 32.93 -38.70 -67.51
CA TYR A 195 34.08 -38.34 -66.73
C TYR A 195 34.02 -39.02 -65.37
N PRO A 196 34.47 -40.29 -65.28
CA PRO A 196 34.43 -41.04 -64.04
C PRO A 196 35.33 -40.36 -63.02
N VAL A 197 34.73 -39.54 -62.15
CA VAL A 197 35.44 -38.99 -61.01
C VAL A 197 35.52 -40.12 -60.00
N ARG A 198 36.52 -40.97 -60.19
CA ARG A 198 36.86 -42.00 -59.22
C ARG A 198 37.38 -41.28 -57.97
N PRO A 199 36.89 -41.59 -56.77
CA PRO A 199 37.65 -41.24 -55.58
C PRO A 199 39.02 -41.90 -55.75
N LEU A 200 40.08 -41.11 -55.62
CA LEU A 200 41.45 -41.58 -55.73
C LEU A 200 41.72 -42.53 -54.58
N ASN A 201 41.41 -43.81 -54.75
CA ASN A 201 41.92 -44.88 -53.92
C ASN A 201 42.32 -46.06 -54.81
N GLU A 202 43.64 -46.13 -55.00
CA GLU A 202 44.49 -47.32 -55.06
C GLU A 202 44.31 -48.32 -56.22
N GLN A 203 45.39 -48.40 -57.01
CA GLN A 203 45.89 -49.56 -57.78
C GLN A 203 44.89 -50.39 -58.61
N SER A 204 44.97 -50.24 -59.93
CA SER A 204 44.82 -51.36 -60.87
C SER A 204 46.21 -52.00 -61.10
N PRO A 205 46.34 -53.30 -61.43
CA PRO A 205 45.68 -53.83 -62.63
C PRO A 205 45.28 -55.34 -62.63
N ILE A 206 44.70 -55.73 -63.77
CA ILE A 206 44.82 -57.03 -64.46
C ILE A 206 43.63 -58.02 -64.39
N VAL A 207 43.06 -58.28 -65.59
CA VAL A 207 42.47 -59.54 -66.11
C VAL A 207 40.92 -59.70 -66.19
N LYS A 208 40.48 -59.61 -67.45
CA LYS A 208 39.45 -60.35 -68.22
C LYS A 208 37.94 -60.01 -68.11
N PRO A 209 37.23 -60.06 -69.27
CA PRO A 209 35.81 -59.82 -69.36
C PRO A 209 35.03 -61.11 -69.06
N GLY A 210 34.14 -61.05 -68.06
CA GLY A 210 33.22 -62.12 -67.68
C GLY A 210 31.80 -61.59 -67.64
N LEU A 211 30.95 -62.19 -68.46
CA LEU A 211 29.51 -62.00 -68.50
C LEU A 211 28.89 -62.73 -67.30
N ASN A 212 28.25 -61.99 -66.38
CA ASN A 212 27.36 -62.58 -65.39
C ASN A 212 26.42 -61.50 -64.82
N SER A 213 25.22 -61.48 -65.39
CA SER A 213 24.02 -60.96 -64.74
C SER A 213 23.68 -61.80 -63.51
N SER A 214 23.61 -61.19 -62.33
CA SER A 214 22.86 -61.75 -61.22
C SER A 214 22.04 -60.66 -60.52
N ILE A 215 20.75 -60.97 -60.43
CA ILE A 215 19.67 -60.22 -59.82
C ILE A 215 19.57 -60.63 -58.32
N THR A 216 19.08 -59.71 -57.48
CA THR A 216 18.78 -59.79 -56.03
C THR A 216 19.99 -59.66 -55.09
N ARG A 217 19.94 -58.97 -53.94
CA ARG A 217 18.87 -58.90 -52.93
C ARG A 217 19.06 -57.70 -51.98
N THR A 218 17.91 -57.23 -51.53
CA THR A 218 17.56 -56.42 -50.35
C THR A 218 18.50 -56.52 -49.15
N GLY A 219 18.79 -55.38 -48.52
CA GLY A 219 19.42 -55.28 -47.20
C GLY A 219 19.10 -53.94 -46.55
N VAL A 220 18.15 -53.97 -45.59
CA VAL A 220 17.79 -52.87 -44.69
C VAL A 220 18.96 -52.58 -43.75
N GLY A 221 19.24 -51.30 -43.52
CA GLY A 221 20.27 -50.82 -42.58
C GLY A 221 19.98 -49.38 -42.21
N GLU A 222 19.14 -49.21 -41.20
CA GLU A 222 18.88 -47.96 -40.49
C GLU A 222 20.12 -47.64 -39.63
N ALA A 223 20.78 -46.50 -39.86
CA ALA A 223 21.74 -45.94 -38.92
C ALA A 223 21.98 -44.44 -39.16
N LEU A 224 21.41 -43.65 -38.26
CA LEU A 224 21.99 -42.47 -37.61
C LEU A 224 22.73 -41.43 -38.48
N LEU A 225 22.11 -40.26 -38.59
CA LEU A 225 22.84 -39.00 -38.57
C LEU A 225 23.60 -38.90 -37.23
N PRO A 226 24.87 -38.46 -37.25
CA PRO A 226 25.10 -37.18 -36.61
C PRO A 226 26.08 -36.28 -37.38
N ASN A 227 25.70 -35.01 -37.41
CA ASN A 227 26.51 -33.86 -37.03
C ASN A 227 27.96 -33.73 -37.54
N GLY A 228 28.21 -32.61 -38.23
CA GLY A 228 29.48 -31.88 -38.16
C GLY A 228 30.75 -32.66 -38.45
N SER A 229 31.01 -33.02 -39.71
CA SER A 229 32.35 -33.38 -40.15
C SER A 229 32.83 -32.39 -41.21
N GLN A 230 33.53 -31.36 -40.74
CA GLN A 230 34.68 -30.85 -41.47
C GLN A 230 35.64 -32.04 -41.69
N ASN A 231 36.17 -32.13 -42.90
CA ASN A 231 37.32 -32.94 -43.30
C ASN A 231 37.08 -34.45 -43.43
N GLY A 232 36.54 -34.83 -44.60
CA GLY A 232 36.54 -36.21 -45.08
C GLY A 232 36.30 -36.34 -46.59
N GLN A 233 36.55 -35.30 -47.38
CA GLN A 233 36.38 -35.36 -48.83
C GLN A 233 37.74 -35.43 -49.51
N ALA A 234 38.09 -36.63 -49.98
CA ALA A 234 39.23 -36.84 -50.87
C ALA A 234 39.16 -35.85 -52.05
N PRO A 235 40.28 -35.24 -52.45
CA PRO A 235 40.30 -34.26 -53.54
C PRO A 235 39.80 -34.91 -54.83
N LEU A 236 38.70 -34.38 -55.37
CA LEU A 236 38.11 -34.84 -56.63
C LEU A 236 39.01 -34.35 -57.77
N ALA A 237 39.58 -35.29 -58.54
CA ALA A 237 40.45 -34.99 -59.67
C ALA A 237 39.76 -35.35 -60.98
N ILE A 238 39.89 -34.46 -61.96
CA ILE A 238 39.36 -34.63 -63.31
C ILE A 238 40.58 -34.86 -64.25
N LEU A 239 40.80 -36.09 -64.77
CA LEU A 239 41.96 -36.54 -65.59
C LEU A 239 43.31 -36.11 -64.96
N GLY A 240 43.44 -36.25 -63.64
CA GLY A 240 44.67 -35.94 -62.90
C GLY A 240 44.82 -34.48 -62.45
N LEU A 241 43.90 -33.57 -62.82
CA LEU A 241 43.86 -32.21 -62.30
C LEU A 241 42.93 -32.10 -61.08
N GLN A 242 43.49 -31.72 -59.93
CA GLN A 242 42.72 -31.55 -58.68
C GLN A 242 41.81 -30.32 -58.75
N LEU A 243 40.52 -30.52 -58.48
CA LEU A 243 39.56 -29.44 -58.39
C LEU A 243 39.62 -28.81 -56.99
N SER A 244 40.21 -27.62 -56.89
CA SER A 244 40.12 -26.80 -55.68
C SER A 244 38.74 -26.12 -55.60
N LYS A 245 38.18 -26.06 -54.38
CA LYS A 245 36.82 -25.59 -54.12
C LYS A 245 36.62 -24.14 -54.56
N LEU A 246 35.68 -23.89 -55.47
CA LEU A 246 35.21 -22.54 -55.78
C LEU A 246 34.31 -22.05 -54.62
N SER A 247 34.79 -21.12 -53.80
CA SER A 247 33.98 -20.51 -52.74
C SER A 247 32.94 -19.58 -53.36
N ILE A 248 31.71 -20.06 -53.52
CA ILE A 248 30.57 -19.23 -53.92
C ILE A 248 30.29 -18.24 -52.79
N LYS A 249 30.60 -16.96 -53.01
CA LYS A 249 30.21 -15.87 -52.09
C LYS A 249 28.68 -15.74 -52.12
N LYS A 250 28.06 -16.08 -50.99
CA LYS A 250 26.62 -15.89 -50.74
C LYS A 250 26.34 -14.38 -50.76
N THR A 251 25.61 -13.88 -51.76
CA THR A 251 25.15 -12.48 -51.81
C THR A 251 24.04 -12.30 -50.77
N SER A 252 24.42 -11.99 -49.54
CA SER A 252 23.53 -11.52 -48.48
C SER A 252 23.25 -10.04 -48.70
N TYR A 253 21.98 -9.63 -48.68
CA TYR A 253 21.55 -8.22 -48.81
C TYR A 253 22.03 -7.32 -47.66
N PHE A 254 22.59 -7.90 -46.59
CA PHE A 254 23.33 -7.18 -45.57
C PHE A 254 24.59 -7.99 -45.27
N SER A 255 25.69 -7.65 -45.92
CA SER A 255 26.99 -8.29 -45.65
C SER A 255 27.80 -7.51 -44.62
N ASP A 256 27.45 -6.24 -44.39
CA ASP A 256 28.13 -5.35 -43.45
C ASP A 256 27.33 -5.25 -42.14
N LYS A 257 27.91 -5.75 -41.05
CA LYS A 257 27.29 -5.73 -39.71
C LYS A 257 27.00 -4.31 -39.23
N THR A 258 27.76 -3.33 -39.74
CA THR A 258 27.60 -1.92 -39.35
C THR A 258 26.34 -1.29 -39.97
N GLU A 259 25.89 -1.77 -41.12
CA GLU A 259 24.68 -1.30 -41.79
C GLU A 259 23.41 -1.80 -41.08
N ILE A 260 23.45 -3.00 -40.53
CA ILE A 260 22.36 -3.57 -39.70
C ILE A 260 22.20 -2.75 -38.41
N GLN A 261 23.30 -2.39 -37.76
CA GLN A 261 23.23 -1.55 -36.56
C GLN A 261 22.70 -0.14 -36.88
N LYS A 262 23.19 0.49 -37.96
CA LYS A 262 22.70 1.81 -38.38
C LYS A 262 21.21 1.81 -38.72
N SER A 263 20.73 0.80 -39.45
CA SER A 263 19.31 0.68 -39.80
C SER A 263 18.43 0.39 -38.58
N ALA A 264 18.89 -0.45 -37.64
CA ALA A 264 18.20 -0.67 -36.37
C ALA A 264 18.14 0.60 -35.51
N THR A 265 19.22 1.38 -35.44
CA THR A 265 19.23 2.66 -34.71
C THR A 265 18.32 3.70 -35.36
N LEU A 266 18.30 3.81 -36.70
CA LEU A 266 17.39 4.70 -37.41
C LEU A 266 15.92 4.34 -37.16
N LEU A 267 15.59 3.05 -37.19
CA LEU A 267 14.24 2.58 -36.88
C LEU A 267 13.86 2.89 -35.42
N GLY A 268 14.81 2.77 -34.48
CA GLY A 268 14.63 3.16 -33.09
C GLY A 268 14.33 4.65 -32.92
N TYR A 269 15.01 5.53 -33.66
CA TYR A 269 14.72 6.97 -33.66
C TYR A 269 13.35 7.29 -34.24
N VAL A 270 12.95 6.66 -35.34
CA VAL A 270 11.60 6.85 -35.93
C VAL A 270 10.52 6.40 -34.96
N ALA A 271 10.70 5.27 -34.27
CA ALA A 271 9.76 4.79 -33.27
C ALA A 271 9.62 5.77 -32.08
N HIS A 272 10.71 6.47 -31.73
CA HIS A 272 10.72 7.43 -30.62
C HIS A 272 10.01 8.77 -30.96
N VAL A 273 9.82 9.08 -32.24
CA VAL A 273 9.10 10.27 -32.73
C VAL A 273 7.62 9.97 -32.99
N CYS A 274 7.25 8.68 -33.08
CA CYS A 274 5.87 8.24 -33.33
C CYS A 274 5.13 7.74 -32.07
N ILE A 275 5.69 7.93 -30.88
CA ILE A 275 5.07 7.75 -29.55
C ILE A 275 4.86 9.12 -28.93
#